data_AF-A0A511W2F5-F1
#
_entry.id   AF-A0A511W2F5-F1
#
_cell.length_a   1.000
_cell.length_b   1.000
_cell.length_c   1.000
_cell.angle_alpha   90.00
_cell.angle_beta   90.00
_cell.angle_gamma   90.00
#
_symmetry.space_group_name_H-M   'P 1'
#
loop_
_entity.id
_entity.type
_entity.pdbx_description
1 polymer ?
#
loop_
_entity_poly.entity_id
_entity_poly.type
_entity_poly.pdbx_seq_one_letter_code
_entity_poly.pdbx_strand_id
1 'polypeptide(L)'
;MKFYITVVAVLILFLSGCQSVETETVDGKIHGIDQENETLVIYVGSHLTEEEKINNKVESEREHIEAFMVEMVGEAEIEGEVSTFEELRRFQKVEVEIQGDYTPDLVTGNELISKHEELTKYTAEGISVIPYTKEDLVQELTVEQGEFALHAFNEEDNGLGQYHDSEGEHVFTLLTSRGTSEDDVRNIEELLNIYTNSTTYIITDHEGVVLHTNDQADIEEFVEGLDNE
;
A
#
# COMPACT_ATOMS: atom_id res chain seq x y z
N MET A 1 6.07 -79.88 -18.15
CA MET A 1 5.06 -79.23 -17.29
C MET A 1 5.10 -77.74 -17.60
N LYS A 2 3.97 -77.21 -18.12
CA LYS A 2 3.45 -75.83 -18.09
C LYS A 2 4.36 -74.59 -18.37
N PHE A 3 3.90 -73.82 -19.35
CA PHE A 3 4.00 -72.36 -19.64
C PHE A 3 4.05 -71.48 -18.36
N TYR A 4 4.62 -70.25 -18.35
CA TYR A 4 4.15 -69.04 -19.05
C TYR A 4 5.23 -68.01 -19.45
N ILE A 5 4.94 -67.40 -20.60
CA ILE A 5 5.46 -66.16 -21.21
C ILE A 5 4.93 -64.94 -20.43
N THR A 6 5.70 -63.84 -20.30
CA THR A 6 5.29 -62.41 -20.36
C THR A 6 6.59 -61.57 -20.31
N VAL A 7 7.18 -61.01 -21.37
CA VAL A 7 6.75 -59.97 -22.34
C VAL A 7 6.41 -58.63 -21.68
N VAL A 8 7.36 -57.70 -21.82
CA VAL A 8 7.18 -56.24 -22.00
C VAL A 8 6.63 -55.45 -20.81
N ALA A 9 7.46 -54.53 -20.32
CA ALA A 9 7.20 -53.09 -20.47
C ALA A 9 8.40 -52.29 -19.95
N VAL A 10 9.28 -51.90 -20.87
CA VAL A 10 9.99 -50.62 -20.77
C VAL A 10 8.90 -49.56 -20.75
N LEU A 11 8.55 -49.08 -19.56
CA LEU A 11 7.59 -48.01 -19.37
C LEU A 11 8.35 -46.83 -18.77
N ILE A 12 8.81 -46.00 -19.70
CA ILE A 12 8.94 -44.55 -19.63
C ILE A 12 8.32 -43.99 -18.34
N LEU A 13 9.15 -43.73 -17.34
CA LEU A 13 8.90 -42.63 -16.42
C LEU A 13 9.94 -41.57 -16.74
N PHE A 14 9.67 -40.87 -17.85
CA PHE A 14 9.81 -39.42 -17.84
C PHE A 14 8.97 -38.94 -16.66
N LEU A 15 9.57 -38.93 -15.47
CA LEU A 15 9.19 -37.94 -14.48
C LEU A 15 9.70 -36.63 -15.07
N SER A 16 8.90 -36.08 -15.98
CA SER A 16 8.81 -34.65 -16.18
C SER A 16 8.93 -34.04 -14.80
N GLY A 17 10.06 -33.38 -14.54
CA GLY A 17 10.22 -32.54 -13.39
C GLY A 17 9.06 -31.55 -13.46
N CYS A 18 8.01 -31.84 -12.71
CA CYS A 18 7.10 -30.82 -12.23
C CYS A 18 7.96 -30.06 -11.23
N GLN A 19 8.82 -29.18 -11.75
CA GLN A 19 9.15 -27.98 -10.99
C GLN A 19 7.79 -27.31 -10.89
N SER A 20 7.10 -27.50 -9.76
CA SER A 20 6.10 -26.53 -9.36
C SER A 20 6.84 -25.20 -9.46
N VAL A 21 6.39 -24.35 -10.38
CA VAL A 21 6.83 -22.96 -10.34
C VAL A 21 6.45 -22.51 -8.94
N GLU A 22 7.45 -22.17 -8.15
CA GLU A 22 7.23 -21.73 -6.78
C GLU A 22 6.50 -20.40 -6.89
N THR A 23 5.31 -20.32 -6.31
CA THR A 23 4.53 -19.08 -6.26
C THR A 23 4.86 -18.44 -4.92
N GLU A 24 5.30 -17.19 -4.94
CA GLU A 24 5.55 -16.40 -3.74
C GLU A 24 4.47 -15.34 -3.59
N THR A 25 4.05 -15.12 -2.35
CA THR A 25 2.98 -14.19 -2.02
C THR A 25 3.56 -12.97 -1.34
N VAL A 26 3.26 -11.78 -1.88
CA VAL A 26 3.78 -10.50 -1.36
C VAL A 26 2.63 -9.56 -1.04
N ASP A 27 2.59 -9.10 0.22
CA ASP A 27 1.66 -8.07 0.67
C ASP A 27 2.13 -6.68 0.24
N GLY A 28 1.21 -5.83 -0.18
CA GLY A 28 1.56 -4.46 -0.53
C GLY A 28 0.34 -3.58 -0.79
N LYS A 29 0.59 -2.45 -1.45
CA LYS A 29 -0.42 -1.49 -1.88
C LYS A 29 -0.20 -1.12 -3.34
N ILE A 30 -1.30 -0.93 -4.06
CA ILE A 30 -1.24 -0.44 -5.43
C ILE A 30 -0.80 1.03 -5.42
N HIS A 31 0.40 1.31 -5.87
CA HIS A 31 0.88 2.69 -6.04
C HIS A 31 0.50 3.27 -7.41
N GLY A 32 0.47 2.46 -8.46
CA GLY A 32 0.20 2.88 -9.83
C GLY A 32 -0.52 1.80 -10.62
N ILE A 33 -1.34 2.20 -11.60
CA ILE A 33 -2.14 1.31 -12.45
C ILE A 33 -2.00 1.76 -13.89
N ASP A 34 -1.59 0.85 -14.76
CA ASP A 34 -1.65 1.00 -16.20
C ASP A 34 -2.69 0.05 -16.76
N GLN A 35 -3.85 0.62 -17.12
CA GLN A 35 -4.99 -0.10 -17.69
C GLN A 35 -4.75 -0.56 -19.13
N GLU A 36 -3.86 0.08 -19.89
CA GLU A 36 -3.59 -0.31 -21.28
C GLU A 36 -2.73 -1.58 -21.33
N ASN A 37 -1.77 -1.68 -20.42
CA ASN A 37 -0.81 -2.78 -20.36
C ASN A 37 -1.14 -3.82 -19.27
N GLU A 38 -2.24 -3.67 -18.54
CA GLU A 38 -2.63 -4.52 -17.40
C GLU A 38 -1.48 -4.70 -16.39
N THR A 39 -0.80 -3.60 -16.08
CA THR A 39 0.32 -3.59 -15.12
C THR A 39 0.01 -2.75 -13.89
N LEU A 40 0.59 -3.16 -12.76
CA LEU A 40 0.48 -2.45 -11.49
C LEU A 40 1.88 -2.16 -10.96
N VAL A 41 2.00 -1.05 -10.25
CA VAL A 41 3.16 -0.74 -9.41
C VAL A 41 2.75 -1.03 -7.98
N ILE A 42 3.47 -1.95 -7.33
CA ILE A 42 3.22 -2.38 -5.95
C ILE A 42 4.25 -1.74 -5.04
N TYR A 43 3.77 -1.08 -3.98
CA TYR A 43 4.56 -0.58 -2.87
C TYR A 43 4.39 -1.54 -1.69
N VAL A 44 5.48 -2.04 -1.13
CA VAL A 44 5.45 -2.97 0.01
C VAL A 44 5.71 -2.21 1.31
N GLY A 45 6.84 -1.50 1.40
CA GLY A 45 7.24 -0.77 2.61
C GLY A 45 8.74 -0.61 2.74
N SER A 46 9.20 0.08 3.78
CA SER A 46 10.62 0.15 4.15
C SER A 46 10.96 -0.98 5.13
N HIS A 47 11.15 -2.21 4.65
CA HIS A 47 11.50 -3.37 5.49
C HIS A 47 12.99 -3.46 5.85
N LEU A 48 13.71 -2.33 5.82
CA LEU A 48 15.14 -2.34 6.11
C LEU A 48 15.40 -2.61 7.59
N THR A 49 16.03 -3.74 7.90
CA THR A 49 16.63 -3.94 9.21
C THR A 49 17.77 -2.94 9.42
N GLU A 50 18.05 -2.56 10.67
CA GLU A 50 19.14 -1.64 11.00
C GLU A 50 20.51 -2.13 10.47
N GLU A 51 20.70 -3.45 10.36
CA GLU A 51 21.91 -4.06 9.81
C GLU A 51 22.03 -3.88 8.28
N GLU A 52 20.91 -3.90 7.55
CA GLU A 52 20.87 -3.65 6.10
C GLU A 52 21.05 -2.16 5.76
N LYS A 53 20.54 -1.25 6.61
CA LYS A 53 20.81 0.21 6.50
C LYS A 53 22.31 0.50 6.56
N ILE A 54 23.03 -0.19 7.45
CA ILE A 54 24.46 0.02 7.69
C ILE A 54 25.32 -0.62 6.58
N ASN A 55 24.98 -1.82 6.12
CA ASN A 55 25.80 -2.57 5.16
C ASN A 55 25.71 -2.06 3.72
N ASN A 56 24.58 -1.49 3.31
CA ASN A 56 24.38 -1.04 1.92
C ASN A 56 24.98 0.34 1.61
N LYS A 57 25.69 1.00 2.55
CA LYS A 57 26.08 2.43 2.41
C LYS A 57 24.90 3.29 1.95
N VAL A 58 23.71 2.97 2.45
CA VAL A 58 22.51 3.78 2.22
C VAL A 58 22.81 5.12 2.88
N GLU A 59 23.06 6.16 2.08
CA GLU A 59 23.13 7.52 2.58
C GLU A 59 21.84 7.75 3.38
N SER A 60 22.01 8.10 4.65
CA SER A 60 20.98 8.19 5.69
C SER A 60 19.90 9.25 5.45
N GLU A 61 19.72 9.71 4.21
CA GLU A 61 18.86 10.84 3.83
C GLU A 61 17.85 10.50 2.72
N ARG A 62 17.84 9.27 2.18
CA ARG A 62 16.78 8.81 1.28
C ARG A 62 16.22 7.50 1.78
N GLU A 63 14.98 7.51 2.25
CA GLU A 63 14.26 6.29 2.57
C GLU A 63 14.22 5.40 1.33
N HIS A 64 14.82 4.21 1.46
CA HIS A 64 14.72 3.17 0.46
C HIS A 64 13.52 2.31 0.85
N ILE A 65 12.68 2.04 -0.14
CA ILE A 65 11.41 1.35 -0.03
C ILE A 65 11.41 0.17 -0.98
N GLU A 66 10.74 -0.90 -0.59
CA GLU A 66 10.51 -2.05 -1.46
C GLU A 66 9.32 -1.76 -2.36
N ALA A 67 9.56 -1.81 -3.67
CA ALA A 67 8.52 -1.63 -4.67
C ALA A 67 8.89 -2.34 -5.98
N PHE A 68 7.88 -2.79 -6.71
CA PHE A 68 8.07 -3.52 -7.97
C PHE A 68 6.89 -3.32 -8.92
N MET A 69 7.07 -3.70 -10.18
CA MET A 69 5.99 -3.79 -11.14
C MET A 69 5.49 -5.22 -11.27
N VAL A 70 4.19 -5.39 -11.47
CA VAL A 70 3.60 -6.67 -11.87
C VAL A 70 2.82 -6.50 -13.16
N GLU A 71 2.92 -7.52 -14.01
CA GLU A 71 2.09 -7.67 -15.19
C GLU A 71 1.19 -8.88 -15.02
N MET A 72 -0.09 -8.67 -15.28
CA MET A 72 -1.07 -9.75 -15.33
C MET A 72 -0.91 -10.45 -16.68
N VAL A 73 -0.62 -11.76 -16.68
CA VAL A 73 -0.47 -12.52 -17.94
C VAL A 73 -1.48 -13.67 -17.96
N GLY A 74 -2.36 -13.68 -18.97
CA GLY A 74 -3.25 -14.81 -19.23
C GLY A 74 -4.53 -14.80 -18.38
N GLU A 75 -4.76 -15.87 -17.62
CA GLU A 75 -5.96 -16.06 -16.76
C GLU A 75 -5.72 -15.60 -15.31
N ALA A 76 -4.83 -14.61 -15.09
CA ALA A 76 -4.51 -14.16 -13.74
C ALA A 76 -5.78 -13.70 -13.00
N GLU A 77 -6.03 -14.27 -11.83
CA GLU A 77 -7.28 -14.08 -11.09
C GLU A 77 -7.23 -12.80 -10.25
N ILE A 78 -8.33 -12.05 -10.23
CA ILE A 78 -8.51 -10.91 -9.31
C ILE A 78 -9.68 -11.24 -8.40
N GLU A 79 -9.41 -11.27 -7.10
CA GLU A 79 -10.39 -11.64 -6.10
C GLU A 79 -10.37 -10.69 -4.88
N GLY A 80 -11.33 -10.87 -3.98
CA GLY A 80 -11.47 -10.07 -2.76
C GLY A 80 -12.52 -8.96 -2.87
N GLU A 81 -12.16 -7.75 -2.43
CA GLU A 81 -13.08 -6.60 -2.41
C GLU A 81 -13.53 -6.16 -3.82
N VAL A 82 -12.68 -6.38 -4.81
CA VAL A 82 -12.97 -6.18 -6.23
C VAL A 82 -12.63 -7.43 -7.00
N SER A 83 -13.19 -7.57 -8.21
CA SER A 83 -13.09 -8.83 -8.98
C SER A 83 -12.60 -8.65 -10.42
N THR A 84 -12.30 -7.42 -10.82
CA THR A 84 -11.79 -7.13 -12.17
C THR A 84 -10.68 -6.10 -12.12
N PHE A 85 -9.84 -6.08 -13.15
CA PHE A 85 -8.70 -5.17 -13.26
C PHE A 85 -9.17 -3.71 -13.35
N GLU A 86 -10.31 -3.47 -14.00
CA GLU A 86 -10.89 -2.14 -14.15
C GLU A 86 -11.44 -1.57 -12.83
N GLU A 87 -11.67 -2.42 -11.84
CA GLU A 87 -12.10 -2.00 -10.50
C GLU A 87 -10.93 -1.70 -9.56
N LEU A 88 -9.69 -2.06 -9.93
CA LEU A 88 -8.51 -1.75 -9.14
C LEU A 88 -8.30 -0.23 -9.03
N ARG A 89 -7.88 0.21 -7.86
CA ARG A 89 -7.66 1.60 -7.48
C ARG A 89 -6.36 1.75 -6.72
N ARG A 90 -5.80 2.96 -6.76
CA ARG A 90 -4.58 3.28 -6.01
C ARG A 90 -4.85 3.13 -4.51
N PHE A 91 -3.80 2.83 -3.77
CA PHE A 91 -3.78 2.64 -2.32
C PHE A 91 -4.60 1.44 -1.80
N GLN A 92 -5.21 0.63 -2.66
CA GLN A 92 -5.81 -0.64 -2.22
C GLN A 92 -4.71 -1.57 -1.69
N LYS A 93 -4.97 -2.17 -0.52
CA LYS A 93 -4.14 -3.22 0.05
C LYS A 93 -4.34 -4.49 -0.77
N VAL A 94 -3.24 -5.10 -1.18
CA VAL A 94 -3.25 -6.28 -2.04
C VAL A 94 -2.28 -7.33 -1.56
N GLU A 95 -2.63 -8.56 -1.81
CA GLU A 95 -1.75 -9.72 -1.77
C GLU A 95 -1.51 -10.14 -3.22
N VAL A 96 -0.25 -10.18 -3.63
CA VAL A 96 0.15 -10.45 -5.02
C VAL A 96 0.86 -11.79 -5.09
N GLU A 97 0.31 -12.71 -5.88
CA GLU A 97 0.89 -14.02 -6.13
C GLU A 97 1.85 -13.94 -7.32
N ILE A 98 3.16 -13.93 -7.04
CA ILE A 98 4.22 -13.80 -8.03
C ILE A 98 4.62 -15.18 -8.56
N GLN A 99 4.68 -15.28 -9.88
CA GLN A 99 5.17 -16.48 -10.56
C GLN A 99 6.70 -16.58 -10.48
N GLY A 100 7.21 -17.62 -9.84
CA GLY A 100 8.64 -17.91 -9.73
C GLY A 100 9.30 -17.22 -8.54
N ASP A 101 10.63 -17.18 -8.56
CA ASP A 101 11.42 -16.65 -7.44
C ASP A 101 11.19 -15.14 -7.27
N TYR A 102 10.81 -14.74 -6.06
CA TYR A 102 10.75 -13.34 -5.68
C TYR A 102 12.08 -12.89 -5.06
N THR A 103 12.50 -11.66 -5.35
CA THR A 103 13.71 -11.08 -4.75
C THR A 103 13.44 -9.61 -4.47
N PRO A 104 13.29 -9.22 -3.19
CA PRO A 104 13.03 -7.83 -2.82
C PRO A 104 14.05 -6.88 -3.45
N ASP A 105 13.54 -5.81 -4.07
CA ASP A 105 14.35 -4.75 -4.65
C ASP A 105 14.03 -3.43 -3.94
N LEU A 106 15.09 -2.74 -3.51
CA LEU A 106 14.97 -1.50 -2.74
C LEU A 106 15.22 -0.31 -3.64
N VAL A 107 14.21 0.54 -3.76
CA VAL A 107 14.20 1.70 -4.62
C VAL A 107 13.99 2.97 -3.80
N THR A 108 14.34 4.11 -4.37
CA THR A 108 14.06 5.42 -3.76
C THR A 108 12.64 5.87 -4.06
N GLY A 109 12.07 6.76 -3.24
CA GLY A 109 10.76 7.37 -3.54
C GLY A 109 10.71 8.08 -4.90
N ASN A 110 11.84 8.62 -5.38
CA ASN A 110 11.91 9.21 -6.72
C ASN A 110 11.79 8.15 -7.83
N GLU A 111 12.34 6.95 -7.63
CA GLU A 111 12.18 5.85 -8.57
C GLU A 111 10.73 5.38 -8.62
N LEU A 112 10.09 5.23 -7.47
CA LEU A 112 8.66 4.90 -7.39
C LEU A 112 7.78 5.91 -8.13
N ILE A 113 8.02 7.22 -7.97
CA ILE A 113 7.16 8.27 -8.53
C ILE A 113 7.49 8.56 -10.00
N SER A 114 8.78 8.73 -10.32
CA SER A 114 9.21 9.33 -11.59
C SER A 114 9.87 8.33 -12.55
N LYS A 115 10.16 7.12 -12.10
CA LYS A 115 10.86 6.09 -12.89
C LYS A 115 10.26 4.71 -12.69
N HIS A 116 8.94 4.64 -12.50
CA HIS A 116 8.27 3.37 -12.22
C HIS A 116 8.52 2.31 -13.32
N GLU A 117 8.71 2.72 -14.58
CA GLU A 117 9.08 1.83 -15.69
C GLU A 117 10.46 1.15 -15.54
N GLU A 118 11.34 1.68 -14.68
CA GLU A 118 12.66 1.12 -14.38
C GLU A 118 12.62 0.08 -13.24
N LEU A 119 11.47 -0.09 -12.56
CA LEU A 119 11.32 -1.04 -11.45
C LEU A 119 11.43 -2.49 -11.93
N THR A 120 11.89 -3.35 -11.03
CA THR A 120 11.91 -4.79 -11.28
C THR A 120 10.49 -5.28 -11.58
N LYS A 121 10.33 -5.99 -12.70
CA LYS A 121 9.04 -6.46 -13.22
C LYS A 121 8.86 -7.96 -12.98
N TYR A 122 7.73 -8.33 -12.39
CA TYR A 122 7.30 -9.70 -12.17
C TYR A 122 6.03 -10.04 -12.95
N THR A 123 5.73 -11.33 -13.06
CA THR A 123 4.44 -11.82 -13.58
C THR A 123 3.60 -12.27 -12.39
N ALA A 124 2.36 -11.80 -12.32
CA ALA A 124 1.42 -12.22 -11.28
C ALA A 124 0.51 -13.36 -11.80
N GLU A 125 0.32 -14.38 -10.97
CA GLU A 125 -0.68 -15.44 -11.17
C GLU A 125 -2.06 -15.04 -10.61
N GLY A 126 -2.07 -14.17 -9.59
CA GLY A 126 -3.28 -13.70 -8.95
C GLY A 126 -3.04 -12.45 -8.10
N ILE A 127 -4.13 -11.69 -7.89
CA ILE A 127 -4.17 -10.53 -7.00
C ILE A 127 -5.41 -10.62 -6.13
N SER A 128 -5.18 -10.66 -4.83
CA SER A 128 -6.22 -10.60 -3.81
C SER A 128 -6.31 -9.18 -3.25
N VAL A 129 -7.44 -8.50 -3.43
CA VAL A 129 -7.68 -7.16 -2.86
C VAL A 129 -8.27 -7.29 -1.46
N ILE A 130 -7.48 -6.88 -0.47
CA ILE A 130 -7.80 -7.04 0.94
C ILE A 130 -8.48 -5.76 1.45
N PRO A 131 -9.71 -5.83 1.98
CA PRO A 131 -10.37 -4.66 2.53
C PRO A 131 -9.59 -4.13 3.75
N TYR A 132 -9.56 -2.81 3.88
CA TYR A 132 -9.01 -2.18 5.08
C TYR A 132 -9.84 -2.50 6.32
N THR A 133 -9.17 -2.60 7.45
CA THR A 133 -9.79 -2.53 8.78
C THR A 133 -9.64 -1.12 9.36
N LYS A 134 -10.40 -0.81 10.41
CA LYS A 134 -10.23 0.47 11.10
C LYS A 134 -8.83 0.57 11.74
N GLU A 135 -8.33 -0.54 12.27
CA GLU A 135 -7.01 -0.64 12.87
C GLU A 135 -5.91 -0.36 11.84
N ASP A 136 -6.03 -0.90 10.62
CA ASP A 136 -5.08 -0.63 9.53
C ASP A 136 -5.01 0.87 9.22
N LEU A 137 -6.17 1.52 9.06
CA LEU A 137 -6.22 2.95 8.73
C LEU A 137 -5.69 3.82 9.87
N VAL A 138 -6.01 3.50 11.12
CA VAL A 138 -5.45 4.24 12.26
C VAL A 138 -3.93 4.12 12.28
N GLN A 139 -3.38 2.92 12.05
CA GLN A 139 -1.94 2.70 12.02
C GLN A 139 -1.25 3.48 10.88
N GLU A 140 -1.91 3.65 9.73
CA GLU A 140 -1.37 4.47 8.64
C GLU A 140 -1.38 5.97 8.91
N LEU A 141 -2.31 6.41 9.75
CA LEU A 141 -2.44 7.81 10.13
C LEU A 141 -1.53 8.15 11.32
N THR A 142 -1.19 7.19 12.18
CA THR A 142 -0.29 7.41 13.33
C THR A 142 1.11 7.83 12.91
N VAL A 143 1.71 8.74 13.69
CA VAL A 143 3.04 9.29 13.46
C VAL A 143 4.04 8.87 14.54
N GLU A 144 5.30 9.26 14.39
CA GLU A 144 6.32 8.96 15.37
C GLU A 144 6.06 9.63 16.73
N GLN A 145 6.69 9.07 17.77
CA GLN A 145 6.54 9.59 19.12
C GLN A 145 7.05 11.04 19.23
N GLY A 146 6.20 11.92 19.78
CA GLY A 146 6.50 13.34 19.92
C GLY A 146 6.04 14.19 18.75
N GLU A 147 5.41 13.60 17.73
CA GLU A 147 4.78 14.30 16.62
C GLU A 147 3.26 14.21 16.68
N PHE A 148 2.59 15.17 16.05
CA PHE A 148 1.17 15.11 15.72
C PHE A 148 1.00 15.28 14.21
N ALA A 149 0.07 14.53 13.62
CA ALA A 149 -0.38 14.74 12.25
C ALA A 149 -1.85 15.17 12.23
N LEU A 150 -2.13 16.17 11.41
CA LEU A 150 -3.49 16.58 11.06
C LEU A 150 -3.81 16.06 9.66
N HIS A 151 -4.86 15.25 9.56
CA HIS A 151 -5.41 14.72 8.33
C HIS A 151 -6.78 15.37 8.07
N ALA A 152 -6.97 15.93 6.88
CA ALA A 152 -8.21 16.60 6.49
C ALA A 152 -8.82 15.91 5.27
N PHE A 153 -10.08 15.45 5.38
CA PHE A 153 -10.83 14.75 4.34
C PHE A 153 -12.03 15.60 3.91
N ASN A 154 -12.51 15.46 2.67
CA ASN A 154 -13.64 16.24 2.13
C ASN A 154 -13.43 17.77 2.27
N GLU A 155 -12.22 18.27 2.05
CA GLU A 155 -11.95 19.71 2.00
C GLU A 155 -12.71 20.34 0.83
N GLU A 156 -13.63 21.27 1.13
CA GLU A 156 -14.30 22.04 0.09
C GLU A 156 -13.32 23.04 -0.55
N ASP A 157 -13.25 23.08 -1.89
CA ASP A 157 -12.37 23.95 -2.69
C ASP A 157 -12.77 25.45 -2.65
N ASN A 158 -13.59 25.85 -1.66
CA ASN A 158 -14.20 27.17 -1.52
C ASN A 158 -13.42 28.11 -0.58
N GLY A 159 -12.17 27.77 -0.23
CA GLY A 159 -11.27 28.65 0.54
C GLY A 159 -11.57 28.74 2.03
N LEU A 160 -12.52 27.95 2.54
CA LEU A 160 -12.83 27.80 3.97
C LEU A 160 -12.32 26.46 4.54
N GLY A 161 -11.91 25.52 3.68
CA GLY A 161 -11.48 24.18 4.08
C GLY A 161 -9.97 24.00 4.23
N GLN A 162 -9.16 25.05 4.09
CA GLN A 162 -7.72 24.95 4.32
C GLN A 162 -7.42 25.44 5.72
N TYR A 163 -7.08 24.53 6.63
CA TYR A 163 -6.43 24.93 7.87
C TYR A 163 -5.14 25.69 7.49
N HIS A 164 -5.03 26.93 7.92
CA HIS A 164 -3.84 27.75 7.74
C HIS A 164 -3.28 28.02 9.13
N ASP A 165 -2.22 27.29 9.49
CA ASP A 165 -1.36 27.74 10.58
C ASP A 165 -0.74 29.07 10.14
N SER A 166 -1.25 30.15 10.71
CA SER A 166 -0.89 31.50 10.31
C SER A 166 0.29 32.05 11.11
N GLU A 167 0.75 31.39 12.19
CA GLU A 167 1.77 31.95 13.09
C GLU A 167 2.78 30.96 13.75
N GLY A 168 2.75 29.64 13.53
CA GLY A 168 3.57 28.69 14.29
C GLY A 168 4.80 28.06 13.60
N GLU A 169 5.98 28.16 14.22
CA GLU A 169 7.05 27.15 14.10
C GLU A 169 6.72 25.98 15.05
N HIS A 170 5.65 25.20 14.80
CA HIS A 170 5.23 24.12 15.71
C HIS A 170 5.02 22.76 15.01
N VAL A 171 5.12 21.71 15.83
CA VAL A 171 5.41 20.28 15.60
C VAL A 171 4.34 19.50 14.82
N PHE A 172 3.79 20.10 13.77
CA PHE A 172 2.78 19.48 12.92
C PHE A 172 3.34 19.14 11.56
N THR A 173 3.42 17.85 11.24
CA THR A 173 3.46 17.43 9.85
C THR A 173 2.03 17.53 9.31
N LEU A 174 1.71 18.62 8.62
CA LEU A 174 0.42 18.76 7.93
C LEU A 174 0.37 17.76 6.76
N LEU A 175 -0.27 16.61 6.98
CA LEU A 175 -0.54 15.63 5.94
C LEU A 175 -1.93 15.90 5.36
N THR A 176 -1.97 16.74 4.34
CA THR A 176 -3.19 16.94 3.56
C THR A 176 -3.44 15.71 2.69
N SER A 177 -4.12 14.70 3.23
CA SER A 177 -4.70 13.65 2.41
C SER A 177 -5.92 14.23 1.71
N ARG A 178 -5.79 14.66 0.45
CA ARG A 178 -6.95 14.99 -0.41
C ARG A 178 -7.77 13.72 -0.68
N GLY A 179 -8.48 13.23 0.32
CA GLY A 179 -9.42 12.13 0.22
C GLY A 179 -10.76 12.69 -0.24
N THR A 180 -10.92 12.68 -1.57
CA THR A 180 -12.12 12.28 -2.32
C THR A 180 -11.84 12.59 -3.78
N SER A 181 -10.95 11.81 -4.39
CA SER A 181 -11.11 11.56 -5.83
C SER A 181 -12.08 10.39 -5.98
N GLU A 182 -12.87 10.35 -7.06
CA GLU A 182 -13.73 9.20 -7.42
C GLU A 182 -12.93 7.88 -7.61
N ASP A 183 -11.61 7.91 -7.41
CA ASP A 183 -10.63 6.85 -7.64
C ASP A 183 -9.97 6.30 -6.35
N ASP A 184 -10.41 6.70 -5.15
CA ASP A 184 -9.84 6.24 -3.87
C ASP A 184 -10.45 4.92 -3.35
N VAL A 185 -9.75 4.32 -2.37
CA VAL A 185 -10.07 3.03 -1.73
C VAL A 185 -11.51 2.98 -1.21
N ARG A 186 -12.26 1.97 -1.65
CA ARG A 186 -13.60 1.66 -1.15
C ARG A 186 -13.50 1.36 0.36
N ASN A 187 -14.37 1.98 1.18
CA ASN A 187 -14.56 1.81 2.63
C ASN A 187 -13.87 2.78 3.61
N ILE A 188 -12.91 3.62 3.20
CA ILE A 188 -12.21 4.53 4.13
C ILE A 188 -13.20 5.50 4.82
N GLU A 189 -14.15 6.04 4.05
CA GLU A 189 -15.18 6.95 4.58
C GLU A 189 -15.99 6.33 5.71
N GLU A 190 -16.40 5.07 5.56
CA GLU A 190 -17.18 4.35 6.57
C GLU A 190 -16.32 4.02 7.79
N LEU A 191 -15.10 3.53 7.59
CA LEU A 191 -14.22 3.08 8.67
C LEU A 191 -13.73 4.23 9.56
N LEU A 192 -13.45 5.39 8.96
CA LEU A 192 -13.00 6.59 9.67
C LEU A 192 -14.17 7.52 10.06
N ASN A 193 -15.41 7.15 9.76
CA ASN A 193 -16.60 8.01 9.94
C ASN A 193 -16.39 9.42 9.34
N ILE A 194 -15.94 9.48 8.09
CA ILE A 194 -15.75 10.73 7.36
C ILE A 194 -17.12 11.35 7.07
N TYR A 195 -17.29 12.62 7.41
CA TYR A 195 -18.52 13.36 7.18
C TYR A 195 -18.73 13.61 5.68
N THR A 196 -19.79 13.07 5.10
CA THR A 196 -20.02 13.07 3.64
C THR A 196 -20.25 14.46 3.02
N ASN A 197 -20.61 15.47 3.82
CA ASN A 197 -20.95 16.83 3.34
C ASN A 197 -20.22 17.93 4.11
N SER A 198 -19.12 17.60 4.79
CA SER A 198 -18.28 18.57 5.48
C SER A 198 -16.87 18.04 5.59
N THR A 199 -15.90 18.93 5.76
CA THR A 199 -14.53 18.53 6.05
C THR A 199 -14.48 17.71 7.35
N THR A 200 -13.71 16.63 7.34
CA THR A 200 -13.41 15.83 8.53
C THR A 200 -11.95 16.01 8.87
N TYR A 201 -11.66 16.42 10.09
CA TYR A 201 -10.32 16.57 10.63
C TYR A 201 -10.05 15.43 11.61
N ILE A 202 -8.92 14.76 11.41
CA ILE A 202 -8.43 13.71 12.30
C ILE A 202 -7.02 14.12 12.74
N ILE A 203 -6.80 14.27 14.05
CA ILE A 203 -5.47 14.44 14.62
C ILE A 203 -5.02 13.11 15.20
N THR A 204 -3.81 12.69 14.86
CA THR A 204 -3.17 11.46 15.34
C THR A 204 -1.83 11.73 15.99
N ASP A 205 -1.47 10.88 16.93
CA ASP A 205 -0.13 10.75 17.50
C ASP A 205 0.40 9.32 17.34
N HIS A 206 1.45 8.97 18.08
CA HIS A 206 2.01 7.60 18.12
C HIS A 206 1.14 6.53 18.79
N GLU A 207 0.10 6.90 19.54
CA GLU A 207 -0.84 5.97 20.18
C GLU A 207 -2.11 5.76 19.36
N GLY A 208 -2.49 6.72 18.49
CA GLY A 208 -3.68 6.60 17.67
C GLY A 208 -4.33 7.94 17.32
N VAL A 209 -5.65 7.90 17.17
CA VAL A 209 -6.48 9.10 16.97
C VAL A 209 -6.68 9.83 18.30
N VAL A 210 -6.29 11.09 18.32
CA VAL A 210 -6.40 12.00 19.46
C VAL A 210 -7.63 12.90 19.34
N LEU A 211 -7.92 13.37 18.12
CA LEU A 211 -9.09 14.21 17.82
C LEU A 211 -9.77 13.75 16.52
N HIS A 212 -11.10 13.77 16.50
CA HIS A 212 -11.92 13.58 15.31
C HIS A 212 -13.05 14.60 15.36
N THR A 213 -13.09 15.52 14.40
CA THR A 213 -14.02 16.65 14.40
C THR A 213 -14.32 17.14 12.97
N ASN A 214 -15.39 17.90 12.81
CA ASN A 214 -15.63 18.73 11.63
C ASN A 214 -15.67 20.23 11.97
N ASP A 215 -15.29 20.60 13.19
CA ASP A 215 -15.22 21.98 13.65
C ASP A 215 -13.75 22.43 13.69
N GLN A 216 -13.43 23.49 12.96
CA GLN A 216 -12.09 24.06 12.96
C GLN A 216 -11.72 24.65 14.34
N ALA A 217 -12.70 25.11 15.12
CA ALA A 217 -12.45 25.67 16.45
C ALA A 217 -11.86 24.62 17.42
N ASP A 218 -12.25 23.35 17.28
CA ASP A 218 -11.70 22.25 18.08
C ASP A 218 -10.21 22.01 17.76
N ILE A 219 -9.79 22.25 16.52
CA ILE A 219 -8.38 22.16 16.10
C ILE A 219 -7.58 23.32 16.71
N GLU A 220 -8.12 24.54 16.65
CA GLU A 220 -7.50 25.73 17.23
C GLU A 220 -7.32 25.57 18.75
N GLU A 221 -8.35 25.08 19.45
CA GLU A 221 -8.25 24.78 20.89
C GLU A 221 -7.21 23.70 21.19
N PHE A 222 -7.12 22.66 20.35
CA PHE A 222 -6.11 21.61 20.50
C PHE A 222 -4.69 22.18 20.36
N VAL A 223 -4.44 22.98 19.32
CA VAL A 223 -3.14 23.61 19.07
C VAL A 223 -2.76 24.58 20.18
N GLU A 224 -3.69 25.44 20.63
CA GLU A 224 -3.48 26.31 21.79
C GLU A 224 -3.13 25.51 23.06
N GLY A 225 -3.69 24.31 23.22
CA GLY A 225 -3.38 23.41 24.32
C GLY A 225 -1.92 22.97 24.35
N LEU A 226 -1.32 22.71 23.18
CA LEU A 226 0.08 22.26 23.06
C LEU A 226 1.09 23.36 23.39
N ASP A 227 0.80 24.62 23.03
CA ASP A 227 1.70 25.76 23.30
C ASP A 227 1.79 26.14 24.79
N ASN A 228 0.85 25.62 25.60
CA ASN A 228 0.75 25.90 27.03
C ASN A 228 1.35 24.79 27.93
N GLU A 229 1.92 23.72 27.37
CA GLU A 229 2.66 22.67 28.09
C GLU A 229 4.18 22.89 28.12
#